data_AF-A0A947JU33-F1
#
_entry.id   AF-A0A947JU33-F1
#
_cell.length_a   1.000
_cell.length_b   1.000
_cell.length_c   1.000
_cell.angle_alpha   90.00
_cell.angle_beta   90.00
_cell.angle_gamma   90.00
#
_symmetry.space_group_name_H-M   'P 1'
#
loop_
_entity.id
_entity.type
_entity.pdbx_description
1 polymer ?
#
loop_
_entity_poly.entity_id
_entity_poly.type
_entity_poly.pdbx_seq_one_letter_code
_entity_poly.pdbx_strand_id
1 'polypeptide(L)'
;MPPTSNKKTNSLLLNIAFALSCGAILFFLFNAPGETTAKLPKDPDHSRFQDMDKKEAERFCTECHSPTGVYPLPDGHPPKYRCLFCHKRD
;
A
#
# COMPACT_ATOMS: atom_id res chain seq x y z
N MET A 1 -25.17 -24.50 -47.89
CA MET A 1 -24.15 -23.91 -47.00
C MET A 1 -24.82 -22.78 -46.22
N PRO A 2 -24.95 -22.85 -44.88
CA PRO A 2 -25.69 -21.85 -44.13
C PRO A 2 -24.90 -20.51 -44.07
N PRO A 3 -25.58 -19.36 -44.05
CA PRO A 3 -24.93 -18.06 -43.96
C PRO A 3 -24.31 -17.88 -42.57
N THR A 4 -23.01 -17.59 -42.53
CA THR A 4 -22.30 -17.21 -41.32
C THR A 4 -22.78 -15.84 -40.87
N SER A 5 -23.48 -15.79 -39.73
CA SER A 5 -23.89 -14.55 -39.07
C SER A 5 -22.66 -13.68 -38.81
N ASN A 6 -22.52 -12.60 -39.58
CA ASN A 6 -21.49 -11.59 -39.36
C ASN A 6 -21.92 -10.75 -38.16
N LYS A 7 -21.66 -11.28 -36.95
CA LYS A 7 -21.90 -10.57 -35.71
C LYS A 7 -20.82 -9.49 -35.63
N LYS A 8 -21.08 -8.34 -36.27
CA LYS A 8 -20.31 -7.10 -36.11
C LYS A 8 -20.49 -6.65 -34.67
N THR A 9 -19.75 -7.27 -33.75
CA THR A 9 -19.76 -6.91 -32.33
C THR A 9 -19.41 -5.45 -32.25
N ASN A 10 -20.24 -4.66 -31.58
CA ASN A 10 -20.15 -3.22 -31.42
C ASN A 10 -18.85 -2.83 -30.66
N SER A 11 -17.69 -2.99 -31.31
CA SER A 11 -16.36 -2.75 -30.75
C SER A 11 -16.25 -1.33 -30.17
N LEU A 12 -16.96 -0.37 -30.79
CA LEU A 12 -17.10 0.97 -30.26
C LEU A 12 -17.78 1.02 -28.88
N LEU A 13 -18.87 0.28 -28.67
CA LEU A 13 -19.54 0.21 -27.37
C LEU A 13 -18.64 -0.42 -26.31
N LEU A 14 -17.89 -1.47 -26.67
CA LEU A 14 -16.93 -2.11 -25.78
C LEU A 14 -15.79 -1.16 -25.40
N ASN A 15 -15.25 -0.41 -26.36
CA ASN A 15 -14.20 0.58 -26.11
C ASN A 15 -14.68 1.74 -25.24
N ILE A 16 -15.92 2.21 -25.44
CA ILE A 16 -16.54 3.23 -24.59
C ILE A 16 -16.72 2.69 -23.17
N ALA A 17 -17.26 1.48 -23.01
CA ALA A 17 -17.43 0.86 -21.71
C ALA A 17 -16.10 0.66 -20.98
N PHE A 18 -15.06 0.24 -21.71
CA PHE A 18 -13.69 0.11 -21.18
C PHE A 18 -13.09 1.47 -20.76
N ALA A 19 -13.26 2.51 -21.57
CA ALA A 19 -12.78 3.84 -21.22
C ALA A 19 -13.48 4.39 -19.98
N LEU A 20 -14.79 4.20 -19.86
CA LEU A 20 -15.57 4.59 -18.68
C LEU A 20 -15.16 3.82 -17.43
N SER A 21 -14.91 2.51 -17.54
CA SER A 21 -14.47 1.71 -16.39
C SER A 21 -13.08 2.13 -15.91
N CYS A 22 -12.13 2.35 -16.83
CA CYS A 22 -10.82 2.91 -16.49
C CYS A 22 -10.93 4.29 -15.84
N GLY A 23 -11.75 5.19 -16.41
CA GLY A 23 -11.99 6.52 -15.85
C GLY A 23 -12.57 6.47 -14.44
N ALA A 24 -13.53 5.59 -14.20
CA ALA A 24 -14.14 5.40 -12.88
C ALA A 24 -13.13 4.86 -11.85
N ILE A 25 -12.31 3.87 -12.21
CA ILE A 25 -11.26 3.33 -11.33
C ILE A 25 -10.24 4.42 -10.99
N LEU A 26 -9.77 5.18 -11.98
CA LEU A 26 -8.82 6.26 -11.75
C LEU A 26 -9.41 7.37 -10.89
N PHE A 27 -10.66 7.77 -11.15
CA PHE A 27 -11.37 8.76 -10.33
C PHE A 27 -11.51 8.27 -8.88
N PHE A 28 -11.85 7.00 -8.67
CA PHE A 28 -11.95 6.42 -7.34
C PHE A 28 -10.59 6.42 -6.61
N LEU A 29 -9.52 5.97 -7.27
CA LEU A 29 -8.17 5.95 -6.70
C LEU A 29 -7.62 7.35 -6.44
N PHE A 30 -7.99 8.34 -7.26
CA PHE A 30 -7.62 9.74 -7.04
C PHE A 30 -8.23 10.33 -5.76
N ASN A 31 -9.39 9.81 -5.33
CA ASN A 31 -10.04 10.20 -4.08
C ASN A 31 -9.62 9.32 -2.89
N ALA A 32 -8.60 8.46 -3.03
CA ALA A 32 -8.12 7.65 -1.92
C ALA A 32 -7.67 8.56 -0.76
N PRO A 33 -8.06 8.25 0.49
CA PRO A 33 -7.65 9.03 1.65
C PRO A 33 -6.13 9.00 1.82
N GLY A 34 -5.60 10.05 2.44
CA GLY A 34 -4.18 10.13 2.78
C GLY A 34 -3.73 9.02 3.71
N GLU A 35 -2.41 8.86 3.83
CA GLU A 35 -1.81 7.86 4.71
C GLU A 35 -2.14 8.14 6.17
N THR A 36 -2.64 7.12 6.87
CA THR A 36 -3.06 7.21 8.27
C THR A 36 -2.03 6.65 9.25
N THR A 37 -0.95 6.07 8.74
CA THR A 37 0.09 5.43 9.55
C THR A 37 1.10 6.46 10.06
N ALA A 38 1.48 6.34 11.34
CA ALA A 38 2.47 7.22 11.93
C ALA A 38 3.86 7.05 11.29
N LYS A 39 4.58 8.15 11.11
CA LYS A 39 5.95 8.14 10.59
C LYS A 39 6.95 7.69 11.67
N LEU A 40 8.13 7.25 11.22
CA LEU A 40 9.24 6.96 12.12
C LEU A 40 9.68 8.24 12.84
N PRO A 41 9.68 8.26 14.18
CA PRO A 41 10.10 9.43 14.95
C PRO A 41 11.53 9.88 14.61
N LYS A 42 11.76 11.20 14.70
CA LYS A 42 13.09 11.82 14.55
C LYS A 42 13.64 12.17 15.93
N ASP A 43 13.70 11.19 16.82
CA ASP A 43 14.19 11.31 18.19
C ASP A 43 15.50 10.53 18.40
N PRO A 44 16.19 10.69 19.55
CA PRO A 44 17.44 10.00 19.80
C PRO A 44 17.37 8.47 19.69
N ASP A 45 16.26 7.86 20.12
CA ASP A 45 16.07 6.41 20.12
C ASP A 45 15.88 5.85 18.71
N HIS A 46 15.35 6.67 17.80
CA HIS A 46 15.08 6.28 16.40
C HIS A 46 16.08 6.87 15.39
N SER A 47 16.96 7.77 15.83
CA SER A 47 17.92 8.49 14.99
C SER A 47 18.77 7.55 14.12
N ARG A 48 19.29 6.46 14.71
CA ARG A 48 20.13 5.48 13.99
C ARG A 48 19.42 4.82 12.81
N PHE A 49 18.09 4.74 12.85
CA PHE A 49 17.29 4.10 11.81
C PHE A 49 16.88 5.04 10.68
N GLN A 50 17.16 6.35 10.80
CA GLN A 50 16.85 7.32 9.74
C GLN A 50 17.76 7.10 8.52
N ASP A 51 19.05 6.85 8.77
CA ASP A 51 20.08 6.74 7.73
C ASP A 51 20.40 5.28 7.32
N MET A 52 19.91 4.31 8.08
CA MET A 52 20.16 2.88 7.85
C MET A 52 19.35 2.33 6.67
N ASP A 53 19.84 1.26 6.02
CA ASP A 53 19.06 0.51 5.05
C ASP A 53 17.73 0.03 5.68
N LYS A 54 16.64 0.08 4.91
CA LYS A 54 15.30 -0.23 5.43
C LYS A 54 15.21 -1.64 5.97
N LYS A 55 15.75 -2.62 5.24
CA LYS A 55 15.67 -4.03 5.61
C LYS A 55 16.57 -4.35 6.79
N GLU A 56 17.68 -3.64 6.93
CA GLU A 56 18.56 -3.74 8.09
C GLU A 56 17.92 -3.14 9.34
N ALA A 57 17.39 -1.92 9.26
CA ALA A 57 16.74 -1.24 10.38
C ALA A 57 15.56 -2.04 10.97
N GLU A 58 14.75 -2.65 10.10
CA GLU A 58 13.59 -3.44 10.49
C GLU A 58 13.92 -4.62 11.43
N ARG A 59 15.16 -5.13 11.43
CA ARG A 59 15.58 -6.21 12.32
C ARG A 59 15.61 -5.79 13.79
N PHE A 60 15.91 -4.53 14.04
CA PHE A 60 16.09 -3.99 15.39
C PHE A 60 14.79 -3.47 16.01
N CYS A 61 13.75 -3.21 15.20
CA CYS A 61 12.50 -2.62 15.70
C CYS A 61 11.84 -3.49 16.79
N THR A 62 11.94 -4.81 16.66
CA THR A 62 11.31 -5.76 17.60
C THR A 62 12.02 -5.87 18.96
N GLU A 63 13.21 -5.29 19.12
CA GLU A 63 13.89 -5.22 20.41
C GLU A 63 13.03 -4.43 21.43
N CYS A 64 12.43 -3.33 20.98
CA CYS A 64 11.51 -2.52 21.79
C CYS A 64 10.03 -2.77 21.48
N HIS A 65 9.68 -3.06 20.21
CA HIS A 65 8.30 -3.24 19.72
C HIS A 65 7.87 -4.71 19.60
N SER A 66 8.28 -5.56 20.54
CA SER A 66 7.77 -6.93 20.70
C SER A 66 6.60 -6.96 21.69
N PRO A 67 5.82 -8.07 21.78
CA PRO A 67 4.71 -8.16 22.74
C PRO A 67 5.13 -7.99 24.20
N THR A 68 6.39 -8.30 24.51
CA THR A 68 7.01 -8.16 25.84
C THR A 68 8.06 -7.05 25.88
N GLY A 69 8.16 -6.23 24.83
CA GLY A 69 9.15 -5.16 24.71
C GLY A 69 8.74 -3.93 25.51
N VAL A 70 9.62 -2.92 25.52
CA VAL A 70 9.41 -1.66 26.27
C VAL A 70 8.21 -0.87 25.71
N TYR A 71 7.97 -0.96 24.40
CA TYR A 71 6.87 -0.29 23.71
C TYR A 71 6.13 -1.28 22.81
N PRO A 72 5.27 -2.16 23.37
CA PRO A 72 4.60 -3.17 22.58
C PRO A 72 3.69 -2.55 21.51
N LEU A 73 3.58 -3.25 20.38
CA LEU A 73 2.68 -2.86 19.31
C LEU A 73 1.21 -2.99 19.76
N PRO A 74 0.32 -2.11 19.29
CA PRO A 74 -1.09 -2.13 19.67
C PRO A 74 -1.81 -3.39 19.17
N ASP A 75 -2.89 -3.75 19.84
CA ASP A 75 -3.79 -4.83 19.43
C ASP A 75 -4.36 -4.54 18.04
N GLY A 76 -4.23 -5.50 17.13
CA GLY A 76 -4.64 -5.35 15.72
C GLY A 76 -3.55 -4.85 14.77
N HIS A 77 -2.31 -4.63 15.23
CA HIS A 77 -1.20 -4.33 14.34
C HIS A 77 -0.96 -5.46 13.31
N PRO A 78 -0.82 -5.16 12.00
CA PRO A 78 -0.57 -6.17 10.96
C PRO A 78 0.71 -7.00 11.20
N PRO A 79 0.88 -8.15 10.52
CA PRO A 79 2.03 -9.01 10.75
C PRO A 79 3.38 -8.32 10.46
N LYS A 80 4.40 -8.71 11.24
CA LYS A 80 5.61 -7.92 11.55
C LYS A 80 6.76 -7.99 10.52
N TYR A 81 6.46 -8.20 9.24
CA TYR A 81 7.54 -8.50 8.29
C TYR A 81 8.22 -7.26 7.68
N ARG A 82 7.60 -6.06 7.75
CA ARG A 82 8.15 -4.82 7.17
C ARG A 82 7.66 -3.53 7.86
N CYS A 83 8.33 -3.11 8.93
CA CYS A 83 7.95 -1.93 9.71
C CYS A 83 7.99 -0.63 8.88
N LEU A 84 9.08 -0.41 8.12
CA LEU A 84 9.34 0.84 7.39
C LEU A 84 8.62 0.92 6.04
N PHE A 85 7.76 -0.07 5.74
CA PHE A 85 6.85 0.02 4.60
C PHE A 85 5.67 0.96 4.90
N CYS A 86 5.08 0.82 6.09
CA CYS A 86 3.97 1.65 6.56
C CYS A 86 4.46 2.82 7.41
N HIS A 87 5.47 2.61 8.27
CA HIS A 87 6.07 3.64 9.10
C HIS A 87 7.21 4.34 8.36
N LYS A 88 6.85 5.16 7.37
CA LYS A 88 7.80 5.90 6.53
C LYS A 88 8.59 6.93 7.36
N ARG A 89 9.78 7.27 6.89
CA ARG A 89 10.62 8.32 7.51
C ARG A 89 10.15 9.74 7.18
N ASP A 90 9.48 9.86 6.03
CA ASP A 90 9.06 11.11 5.38
C ASP A 90 7.59 11.11 5.01
#